data_AF-A0A5M5BXN8-F1
#
_entry.id   AF-A0A5M5BXN8-F1
#
_cell.length_a   1.000
_cell.length_b   1.000
_cell.length_c   1.000
_cell.angle_alpha   90.00
_cell.angle_beta   90.00
_cell.angle_gamma   90.00
#
_symmetry.space_group_name_H-M   'P 1'
#
loop_
_entity.id
_entity.type
_entity.pdbx_description
1 polymer ?
#
loop_
_entity_poly.entity_id
_entity_poly.type
_entity_poly.pdbx_seq_one_letter_code
_entity_poly.pdbx_strand_id
1 'polypeptide(L)'
;NSRYKDVLAASAMADLTSFRNHWGAETSLDVELYRPVARYELVAKDVATFLNKLSTGGLKGESFTARVKYSDYLPTGYNLWDDVPKNSLMYMEYKVAFERPADGTKELILGFDYVLTDAGETVSIPVELEILNEKNEVLARTAFRIPCERGKNTTARGNFLTSDANGGIGIDPDYDGDLEVDLGEL
;
A
#
# COMPACT_ATOMS: atom_id res chain seq x y z
N ASN A 1 7.11 7.21 -2.37
CA ASN A 1 6.48 7.39 -1.04
C ASN A 1 7.54 7.60 0.03
N SER A 2 7.36 8.55 0.95
CA SER A 2 8.26 8.68 2.11
C SER A 2 7.69 7.89 3.29
N ARG A 3 8.56 7.32 4.12
CA ARG A 3 8.13 6.57 5.32
C ARG A 3 7.41 7.45 6.36
N TYR A 4 7.45 8.76 6.20
CA TYR A 4 6.93 9.77 7.13
C TYR A 4 5.47 10.19 6.86
N LYS A 5 4.72 9.44 6.03
CA LYS A 5 3.30 9.70 5.74
C LYS A 5 2.32 9.01 6.71
N ASP A 6 2.78 8.62 7.90
CA ASP A 6 1.89 8.12 8.95
C ASP A 6 1.01 9.27 9.47
N VAL A 7 -0.21 8.96 9.88
CA VAL A 7 -1.19 9.94 10.36
C VAL A 7 -1.79 9.45 11.68
N LEU A 8 -1.85 10.35 12.65
CA LEU A 8 -2.52 10.14 13.93
C LEU A 8 -3.69 11.11 14.04
N ALA A 9 -4.81 10.61 14.55
CA ALA A 9 -6.05 11.33 14.75
C ALA A 9 -6.54 11.08 16.18
N ALA A 10 -7.27 12.05 16.73
CA ALA A 10 -8.01 11.87 17.96
C ALA A 10 -9.14 12.90 18.07
N SER A 11 -10.19 12.52 18.77
CA SER A 11 -11.30 13.41 19.14
C SER A 11 -11.75 13.02 20.55
N ALA A 12 -11.99 14.01 21.40
CA ALA A 12 -12.43 13.79 22.77
C ALA A 12 -13.43 14.87 23.18
N MET A 13 -14.47 14.48 23.91
CA MET A 13 -15.47 15.39 24.44
C MET A 13 -15.03 15.89 25.82
N ALA A 14 -14.93 17.21 25.99
CA ALA A 14 -14.65 17.83 27.28
C ALA A 14 -15.96 18.31 27.93
N ASP A 15 -16.31 17.75 29.09
CA ASP A 15 -17.38 18.28 29.93
C ASP A 15 -16.84 19.42 30.81
N LEU A 16 -17.28 20.64 30.53
CA LEU A 16 -16.87 21.84 31.27
C LEU A 16 -17.93 22.34 32.25
N THR A 17 -18.98 21.55 32.51
CA THR A 17 -20.15 21.98 33.30
C THR A 17 -19.77 22.43 34.72
N SER A 18 -18.80 21.75 35.35
CA SER A 18 -18.28 22.06 36.69
C SER A 18 -17.54 23.40 36.77
N PHE A 19 -17.05 23.92 35.64
CA PHE A 19 -16.29 25.18 35.56
C PHE A 19 -17.17 26.39 35.24
N ARG A 20 -18.49 26.23 35.22
CA ARG A 20 -19.42 27.35 34.99
C ARG A 20 -19.12 28.49 35.96
N ASN A 21 -19.00 29.71 35.42
CA ASN A 21 -18.65 30.94 36.15
C ASN A 21 -17.25 31.01 36.78
N HIS A 22 -16.36 30.06 36.51
CA HIS A 22 -14.96 30.09 36.98
C HIS A 22 -14.03 30.51 35.82
N TRP A 23 -13.71 31.80 35.77
CA TRP A 23 -12.78 32.33 34.75
C TRP A 23 -11.34 31.92 35.05
N GLY A 24 -10.63 31.47 34.01
CA GLY A 24 -9.23 31.04 34.12
C GLY A 24 -9.02 29.68 34.80
N ALA A 25 -10.08 28.87 34.95
CA ALA A 25 -9.93 27.51 35.43
C ALA A 25 -9.17 26.64 34.40
N GLU A 26 -8.24 25.81 34.90
CA GLU A 26 -7.46 24.88 34.09
C GLU A 26 -7.92 23.45 34.35
N THR A 27 -7.92 22.63 33.30
CA THR A 27 -8.20 21.19 33.36
C THR A 27 -7.37 20.48 32.31
N SER A 28 -7.11 19.19 32.53
CA SER A 28 -6.45 18.31 31.57
C SER A 28 -7.42 17.23 31.10
N LEU A 29 -7.23 16.77 29.86
CA LEU A 29 -7.94 15.64 29.28
C LEU A 29 -6.91 14.76 28.60
N ASP A 30 -6.88 13.49 28.96
CA ASP A 30 -6.09 12.49 28.25
C ASP A 30 -6.79 12.18 26.92
N VAL A 31 -6.02 12.20 25.84
CA VAL A 31 -6.52 11.98 24.48
C VAL A 31 -5.73 10.84 23.86
N GLU A 32 -6.42 9.73 23.59
CA GLU A 32 -5.81 8.57 22.92
C GLU A 32 -5.74 8.82 21.42
N LEU A 33 -4.54 8.69 20.86
CA LEU A 33 -4.30 8.80 19.42
C LEU A 33 -4.56 7.46 18.75
N TYR A 34 -5.27 7.50 17.62
CA TYR A 34 -5.45 6.36 16.73
C TYR A 34 -4.95 6.68 15.32
N ARG A 35 -4.66 5.65 14.53
CA ARG A 35 -4.33 5.80 13.11
C ARG A 35 -5.61 5.67 12.29
N PRO A 36 -6.00 6.66 11.46
CA PRO A 36 -7.13 6.51 10.53
C PRO A 36 -6.73 5.81 9.22
N VAL A 37 -5.46 5.39 9.11
CA VAL A 37 -4.88 4.74 7.93
C VAL A 37 -4.56 3.28 8.21
N ALA A 38 -4.66 2.47 7.16
CA ALA A 38 -3.97 1.20 7.05
C ALA A 38 -2.64 1.42 6.31
N ARG A 39 -1.66 0.55 6.56
CA ARG A 39 -0.44 0.49 5.76
C ARG A 39 -0.42 -0.81 4.98
N TYR A 40 0.14 -0.79 3.77
CA TYR A 40 0.52 -2.03 3.09
C TYR A 40 1.92 -1.96 2.50
N GLU A 41 2.54 -3.13 2.31
CA GLU A 41 3.79 -3.34 1.59
C GLU A 41 3.60 -4.40 0.51
N LEU A 42 4.27 -4.20 -0.63
CA LEU A 42 4.32 -5.15 -1.74
C LEU A 42 5.72 -5.74 -1.82
N VAL A 43 5.80 -7.07 -1.73
CA VAL A 43 7.07 -7.81 -1.69
C VAL A 43 7.10 -8.86 -2.79
N ALA A 44 8.07 -8.76 -3.69
CA ALA A 44 8.32 -9.75 -4.71
C ALA A 44 9.15 -10.91 -4.16
N LYS A 45 8.77 -12.15 -4.49
CA LYS A 45 9.48 -13.38 -4.12
C LYS A 45 10.22 -14.04 -5.29
N ASP A 46 9.95 -13.61 -6.52
CA ASP A 46 10.47 -14.18 -7.76
C ASP A 46 11.75 -13.49 -8.25
N VAL A 47 12.54 -12.91 -7.34
CA VAL A 47 13.77 -12.15 -7.66
C VAL A 47 14.77 -12.99 -8.45
N ALA A 48 14.95 -14.27 -8.07
CA ALA A 48 15.85 -15.18 -8.79
C ALA A 48 15.41 -15.41 -10.24
N THR A 49 14.11 -15.59 -10.48
CA THR A 49 13.54 -15.76 -11.83
C THR A 49 13.70 -14.48 -12.65
N PHE A 50 13.47 -13.31 -12.04
CA PHE A 50 13.67 -12.01 -12.66
C PHE A 50 15.13 -11.81 -13.13
N LEU A 51 16.10 -12.05 -12.23
CA LEU A 51 17.53 -11.97 -12.55
C LEU A 51 17.93 -12.95 -13.67
N ASN A 52 17.39 -14.18 -13.66
CA ASN A 52 17.63 -15.15 -14.71
C ASN A 52 17.10 -14.66 -16.08
N LYS A 53 15.88 -14.12 -16.12
CA LYS A 53 15.30 -13.57 -17.37
C LYS A 53 16.09 -12.36 -17.88
N LEU A 54 16.62 -11.51 -17.00
CA LEU A 54 17.54 -10.42 -17.40
C LEU A 54 18.84 -10.97 -18.01
N SER A 55 19.45 -11.97 -17.39
CA SER A 55 20.73 -12.54 -17.86
C SER A 55 20.63 -13.29 -19.19
N THR A 56 19.48 -13.92 -19.46
CA THR A 56 19.21 -14.69 -20.68
C THR A 56 18.59 -13.85 -21.80
N GLY A 57 18.34 -12.56 -21.54
CA GLY A 57 17.71 -11.64 -22.50
C GLY A 57 16.19 -11.80 -22.66
N GLY A 58 15.55 -12.60 -21.81
CA GLY A 58 14.09 -12.74 -21.76
C GLY A 58 13.37 -11.52 -21.20
N LEU A 59 14.07 -10.69 -20.43
CA LEU A 59 13.67 -9.33 -20.03
C LEU A 59 14.80 -8.36 -20.37
N LYS A 60 14.45 -7.09 -20.63
CA LYS A 60 15.41 -6.03 -20.96
C LYS A 60 15.23 -4.83 -20.04
N GLY A 61 16.33 -4.34 -19.50
CA GLY A 61 16.39 -3.10 -18.73
C GLY A 61 17.59 -3.08 -17.80
N GLU A 62 17.99 -1.87 -17.42
CA GLU A 62 19.10 -1.64 -16.48
C GLU A 62 18.60 -1.02 -15.16
N SER A 63 17.52 -0.24 -15.24
CA SER A 63 16.81 0.32 -14.09
C SER A 63 15.32 0.06 -14.24
N PHE A 64 14.62 -0.04 -13.12
CA PHE A 64 13.23 -0.48 -13.11
C PHE A 64 12.36 0.43 -12.25
N THR A 65 11.06 0.38 -12.50
CA THR A 65 10.06 1.09 -11.72
C THR A 65 8.91 0.15 -11.40
N ALA A 66 8.57 0.03 -10.12
CA ALA A 66 7.29 -0.50 -9.69
C ALA A 66 6.27 0.64 -9.72
N ARG A 67 5.26 0.55 -10.58
CA ARG A 67 4.13 1.48 -10.65
C ARG A 67 2.90 0.81 -10.06
N VAL A 68 2.37 1.38 -8.99
CA VAL A 68 1.13 0.91 -8.37
C VAL A 68 0.03 1.89 -8.73
N LYS A 69 -0.99 1.40 -9.43
CA LYS A 69 -2.20 2.15 -9.76
C LYS A 69 -3.33 1.65 -8.89
N TYR A 70 -4.08 2.58 -8.30
CA TYR A 70 -5.34 2.26 -7.65
C TYR A 70 -6.42 2.13 -8.72
N SER A 71 -7.04 0.95 -8.79
CA SER A 71 -8.01 0.63 -9.86
C SER A 71 -9.40 1.19 -9.60
N ASP A 72 -9.62 1.85 -8.47
CA ASP A 72 -10.89 2.44 -8.04
C ASP A 72 -10.64 3.77 -7.31
N TYR A 73 -11.70 4.42 -6.86
CA TYR A 73 -11.67 5.63 -6.04
C TYR A 73 -10.88 5.39 -4.74
N LEU A 74 -9.78 6.13 -4.58
CA LEU A 74 -9.00 6.12 -3.35
C LEU A 74 -9.34 7.35 -2.50
N PRO A 75 -9.77 7.20 -1.23
CA PRO A 75 -9.98 8.33 -0.33
C PRO A 75 -8.69 9.12 -0.12
N THR A 76 -8.75 10.44 -0.27
CA THR A 76 -7.59 11.34 -0.09
C THR A 76 -7.78 12.40 0.99
N GLY A 77 -8.98 12.47 1.57
CA GLY A 77 -9.31 13.32 2.71
C GLY A 77 -9.90 12.50 3.84
N TYR A 78 -9.88 13.06 5.04
CA TYR A 78 -10.40 12.41 6.23
C TYR A 78 -11.21 13.41 7.05
N ASN A 79 -12.43 13.06 7.42
CA ASN A 79 -13.24 13.87 8.33
C ASN A 79 -13.01 13.37 9.77
N LEU A 80 -12.26 14.14 10.55
CA LEU A 80 -11.97 13.83 11.95
C LEU A 80 -13.22 13.80 12.84
N TRP A 81 -14.24 14.62 12.51
CA TRP A 81 -15.44 14.72 13.33
C TRP A 81 -16.32 13.48 13.22
N ASP A 82 -16.46 12.96 11.99
CA ASP A 82 -17.30 11.80 11.68
C ASP A 82 -16.52 10.48 11.68
N ASP A 83 -15.19 10.52 11.84
CA ASP A 83 -14.28 9.37 11.75
C ASP A 83 -14.43 8.55 10.45
N VAL A 84 -14.47 9.26 9.31
CA VAL A 84 -14.65 8.61 7.98
C VAL A 84 -13.73 9.16 6.91
N PRO A 85 -13.21 8.31 6.00
CA PRO A 85 -12.55 8.76 4.78
C PRO A 85 -13.50 9.56 3.87
N LYS A 86 -12.95 10.54 3.15
CA LYS A 86 -13.65 11.45 2.24
C LYS A 86 -12.77 11.81 1.04
N ASN A 87 -13.34 12.60 0.13
CA ASN A 87 -12.64 13.16 -1.02
C ASN A 87 -11.94 12.09 -1.87
N SER A 88 -12.69 11.09 -2.32
CA SER A 88 -12.10 9.99 -3.08
C SER A 88 -11.82 10.41 -4.53
N LEU A 89 -10.62 10.08 -5.02
CA LEU A 89 -10.16 10.43 -6.36
C LEU A 89 -9.84 9.16 -7.17
N MET A 90 -10.13 9.20 -8.47
CA MET A 90 -9.73 8.15 -9.42
C MET A 90 -8.32 8.40 -9.97
N TYR A 91 -7.77 7.38 -10.64
CA TYR A 91 -6.49 7.47 -11.37
C TYR A 91 -5.30 7.82 -10.48
N MET A 92 -5.40 7.47 -9.20
CA MET A 92 -4.29 7.62 -8.26
C MET A 92 -3.23 6.55 -8.57
N GLU A 93 -1.98 6.96 -8.61
CA GLU A 93 -0.84 6.04 -8.76
C GLU A 93 0.37 6.56 -8.00
N TYR A 94 1.30 5.67 -7.68
CA TYR A 94 2.65 6.04 -7.29
C TYR A 94 3.69 5.13 -7.93
N LYS A 95 4.94 5.59 -7.92
CA LYS A 95 6.07 4.92 -8.53
C LYS A 95 7.20 4.77 -7.52
N VAL A 96 7.88 3.64 -7.57
CA VAL A 96 9.08 3.33 -6.81
C VAL A 96 10.13 2.85 -7.78
N ALA A 97 11.21 3.62 -7.93
CA ALA A 97 12.36 3.21 -8.70
C ALA A 97 13.16 2.15 -7.92
N PHE A 98 13.67 1.14 -8.62
CA PHE A 98 14.58 0.16 -8.08
C PHE A 98 15.60 -0.25 -9.13
N GLU A 99 16.83 -0.52 -8.69
CA GLU A 99 17.90 -1.03 -9.55
C GLU A 99 17.83 -2.56 -9.64
N ARG A 100 18.58 -3.15 -10.57
CA ARG A 100 18.78 -4.60 -10.60
C ARG A 100 19.19 -5.11 -9.20
N PRO A 101 18.44 -6.04 -8.58
CA PRO A 101 18.81 -6.62 -7.30
C PRO A 101 20.15 -7.35 -7.35
N ALA A 102 20.88 -7.40 -6.23
CA ALA A 102 22.10 -8.19 -6.12
C ALA A 102 21.79 -9.69 -6.27
N ASP A 103 22.73 -10.44 -6.85
CA ASP A 103 22.58 -11.89 -6.99
C ASP A 103 22.41 -12.55 -5.62
N GLY A 104 21.49 -13.52 -5.52
CA GLY A 104 21.14 -14.19 -4.26
C GLY A 104 20.08 -13.48 -3.41
N THR A 105 19.64 -12.27 -3.78
CA THR A 105 18.49 -11.60 -3.17
C THR A 105 17.25 -12.50 -3.24
N LYS A 106 16.58 -12.70 -2.09
CA LYS A 106 15.42 -13.60 -1.97
C LYS A 106 14.10 -12.88 -2.20
N GLU A 107 13.95 -11.71 -1.58
CA GLU A 107 12.75 -10.89 -1.67
C GLU A 107 13.13 -9.44 -1.97
N LEU A 108 12.22 -8.72 -2.63
CA LEU A 108 12.39 -7.32 -2.95
C LEU A 108 11.12 -6.54 -2.58
N ILE A 109 11.26 -5.50 -1.76
CA ILE A 109 10.16 -4.57 -1.47
C ILE A 109 9.98 -3.66 -2.69
N LEU A 110 8.82 -3.76 -3.35
CA LEU A 110 8.47 -3.00 -4.54
C LEU A 110 7.78 -1.68 -4.21
N GLY A 111 7.13 -1.58 -3.07
CA GLY A 111 6.44 -0.37 -2.67
C GLY A 111 5.65 -0.53 -1.40
N PHE A 112 5.18 0.60 -0.90
CA PHE A 112 4.26 0.69 0.23
C PHE A 112 3.43 1.96 0.09
N ASP A 113 2.28 1.98 0.74
CA ASP A 113 1.50 3.20 0.92
C ASP A 113 0.70 3.17 2.24
N TYR A 114 0.24 4.35 2.63
CA TYR A 114 -0.78 4.51 3.67
C TYR A 114 -2.10 4.88 2.99
N VAL A 115 -3.16 4.15 3.32
CA VAL A 115 -4.49 4.36 2.74
C VAL A 115 -5.49 4.59 3.85
N LEU A 116 -6.35 5.60 3.69
CA LEU A 116 -7.42 5.85 4.63
C LEU A 116 -8.47 4.74 4.54
N THR A 117 -8.86 4.19 5.68
CA THR A 117 -9.85 3.12 5.77
C THR A 117 -10.86 3.41 6.86
N ASP A 118 -12.08 2.91 6.70
CA ASP A 118 -13.11 2.96 7.74
C ASP A 118 -12.66 2.23 9.02
N ALA A 119 -13.26 2.61 10.14
CA ALA A 119 -13.00 2.00 11.43
C ALA A 119 -13.66 0.61 11.51
N GLY A 120 -12.95 -0.38 12.06
CA GLY A 120 -13.53 -1.70 12.37
C GLY A 120 -13.82 -2.61 11.18
N GLU A 121 -13.44 -2.23 9.96
CA GLU A 121 -13.66 -3.01 8.75
C GLU A 121 -12.35 -3.30 8.00
N THR A 122 -12.24 -4.50 7.42
CA THR A 122 -11.20 -4.80 6.42
C THR A 122 -11.65 -4.28 5.06
N VAL A 123 -10.93 -3.29 4.55
CA VAL A 123 -11.21 -2.67 3.24
C VAL A 123 -10.32 -3.30 2.17
N SER A 124 -10.93 -3.78 1.09
CA SER A 124 -10.22 -4.42 -0.01
C SER A 124 -9.84 -3.41 -1.10
N ILE A 125 -8.58 -2.96 -1.09
CA ILE A 125 -8.05 -1.94 -2.00
C ILE A 125 -7.61 -2.58 -3.31
N PRO A 126 -8.29 -2.32 -4.46
CA PRO A 126 -7.91 -2.89 -5.74
C PRO A 126 -6.72 -2.11 -6.33
N VAL A 127 -5.70 -2.85 -6.74
CA VAL A 127 -4.48 -2.29 -7.34
C VAL A 127 -4.07 -3.04 -8.60
N GLU A 128 -3.45 -2.30 -9.51
CA GLU A 128 -2.64 -2.85 -10.59
C GLU A 128 -1.17 -2.48 -10.33
N LEU A 129 -0.33 -3.49 -10.12
CA LEU A 129 1.12 -3.35 -10.03
C LEU A 129 1.73 -3.64 -11.39
N GLU A 130 2.54 -2.72 -11.90
CA GLU A 130 3.33 -2.89 -13.10
C GLU A 130 4.81 -2.73 -12.79
N ILE A 131 5.62 -3.59 -13.42
CA ILE A 131 7.07 -3.46 -13.44
C ILE A 131 7.46 -2.90 -14.81
N LEU A 132 8.12 -1.75 -14.81
CA LEU A 132 8.57 -1.07 -16.01
C LEU A 132 10.10 -1.03 -16.06
N ASN A 133 10.66 -1.02 -17.27
CA ASN A 133 12.07 -0.69 -17.49
C ASN A 133 12.27 0.83 -17.69
N GLU A 134 13.53 1.24 -17.96
CA GLU A 134 13.90 2.63 -18.19
C GLU A 134 13.21 3.29 -19.41
N LYS A 135 12.63 2.49 -20.31
CA LYS A 135 11.87 2.96 -21.49
C LYS A 135 10.37 3.06 -21.23
N ASN A 136 9.92 2.81 -20.00
CA ASN A 136 8.51 2.66 -19.63
C ASN A 136 7.80 1.51 -20.36
N GLU A 137 8.53 0.49 -20.82
CA GLU A 137 7.94 -0.75 -21.32
C GLU A 137 7.49 -1.59 -20.12
N VAL A 138 6.25 -2.11 -20.17
CA VAL A 138 5.72 -2.99 -19.12
C VAL A 138 6.34 -4.37 -19.28
N LEU A 139 7.13 -4.79 -18.29
CA LEU A 139 7.78 -6.09 -18.23
C LEU A 139 6.90 -7.14 -17.53
N ALA A 140 6.12 -6.70 -16.55
CA ALA A 140 5.20 -7.54 -15.78
C ALA A 140 4.02 -6.71 -15.27
N ARG A 141 2.86 -7.35 -15.13
CA ARG A 141 1.64 -6.74 -14.59
C ARG A 141 0.89 -7.72 -13.70
N THR A 142 0.36 -7.24 -12.57
CA THR A 142 -0.50 -8.02 -11.68
C THR A 142 -1.63 -7.14 -11.16
N ALA A 143 -2.88 -7.56 -11.36
CA ALA A 143 -4.05 -6.94 -10.76
C ALA A 143 -4.54 -7.78 -9.58
N PHE A 144 -4.71 -7.17 -8.41
CA PHE A 144 -5.13 -7.87 -7.19
C PHE A 144 -5.76 -6.89 -6.20
N ARG A 145 -6.27 -7.40 -5.08
CA ARG A 145 -6.84 -6.57 -4.01
C ARG A 145 -6.08 -6.79 -2.71
N ILE A 146 -5.72 -5.70 -2.05
CA ILE A 146 -5.01 -5.72 -0.77
C ILE A 146 -6.04 -5.57 0.35
N PRO A 147 -6.19 -6.55 1.26
CA PRO A 147 -7.05 -6.40 2.43
C PRO A 147 -6.36 -5.49 3.44
N CYS A 148 -6.85 -4.28 3.62
CA CYS A 148 -6.27 -3.28 4.50
C CYS A 148 -7.14 -3.11 5.75
N GLU A 149 -6.52 -3.11 6.92
CA GLU A 149 -7.19 -2.79 8.18
C GLU A 149 -6.51 -1.60 8.84
N ARG A 150 -7.34 -0.70 9.37
CA ARG A 150 -6.91 0.52 10.05
C ARG A 150 -5.91 0.17 11.18
N GLY A 151 -4.80 0.90 11.25
CA GLY A 151 -3.78 0.69 12.28
C GLY A 151 -2.94 -0.58 12.11
N LYS A 152 -3.12 -1.34 11.02
CA LYS A 152 -2.33 -2.53 10.71
C LYS A 152 -1.45 -2.34 9.48
N ASN A 153 -0.43 -3.18 9.39
CA ASN A 153 0.44 -3.31 8.23
C ASN A 153 0.13 -4.60 7.48
N THR A 154 -0.29 -4.46 6.23
CA THR A 154 -0.57 -5.58 5.33
C THR A 154 0.62 -5.84 4.43
N THR A 155 1.27 -6.98 4.55
CA THR A 155 2.34 -7.36 3.62
C THR A 155 1.79 -8.34 2.59
N ALA A 156 1.67 -7.91 1.34
CA ALA A 156 1.29 -8.74 0.22
C ALA A 156 2.55 -9.26 -0.49
N ARG A 157 2.74 -10.58 -0.47
CA ARG A 157 3.88 -11.25 -1.07
C ARG A 157 3.44 -12.03 -2.31
N GLY A 158 4.19 -11.91 -3.41
CA GLY A 158 3.85 -12.62 -4.65
C GLY A 158 4.97 -12.60 -5.70
N ASN A 159 4.72 -13.29 -6.81
CA ASN A 159 5.63 -13.34 -7.95
C ASN A 159 5.38 -12.15 -8.90
N PHE A 160 5.67 -10.94 -8.41
CA PHE A 160 5.31 -9.70 -9.09
C PHE A 160 6.28 -9.28 -10.20
N LEU A 161 7.54 -9.73 -10.16
CA LEU A 161 8.57 -9.26 -11.09
C LEU A 161 8.48 -9.91 -12.47
N THR A 162 7.83 -11.07 -12.57
CA THR A 162 7.88 -11.92 -13.77
C THR A 162 6.52 -12.36 -14.29
N SER A 163 5.42 -11.81 -13.77
CA SER A 163 4.06 -12.05 -14.25
C SER A 163 3.85 -11.57 -15.70
N ASP A 164 2.79 -12.03 -16.36
CA ASP A 164 2.50 -11.67 -17.75
C ASP A 164 2.17 -10.17 -17.88
N ALA A 165 2.89 -9.48 -18.78
CA ALA A 165 2.70 -8.07 -19.09
C ALA A 165 1.38 -7.77 -19.82
N ASN A 166 0.79 -8.75 -20.52
CA ASN A 166 -0.41 -8.55 -21.33
C ASN A 166 -1.71 -8.56 -20.53
N GLY A 167 -1.68 -8.86 -19.23
CA GLY A 167 -2.83 -8.68 -18.33
C GLY A 167 -4.14 -9.32 -18.82
N GLY A 168 -4.06 -10.46 -19.51
CA GLY A 168 -5.22 -11.26 -19.85
C GLY A 168 -5.60 -12.16 -18.67
N ILE A 169 -6.88 -12.50 -18.53
CA ILE A 169 -7.30 -13.71 -17.82
C ILE A 169 -6.77 -14.90 -18.64
N GLY A 170 -5.48 -15.14 -18.55
CA GLY A 170 -4.82 -16.36 -18.97
C GLY A 170 -4.77 -17.22 -17.73
N ILE A 171 -5.62 -18.25 -17.68
CA ILE A 171 -5.28 -19.42 -16.87
C ILE A 171 -4.01 -19.96 -17.50
N ASP A 172 -2.88 -19.55 -16.94
CA ASP A 172 -1.66 -20.32 -17.01
C ASP A 172 -1.94 -21.58 -16.17
N PRO A 173 -2.04 -22.76 -16.80
CA PRO A 173 -2.34 -23.99 -16.07
C PRO A 173 -1.22 -24.38 -15.08
N ASP A 174 -0.08 -23.67 -15.10
CA ASP A 174 1.05 -23.83 -14.18
C ASP A 174 1.25 -22.62 -13.22
N TYR A 175 0.31 -21.66 -13.16
CA TYR A 175 0.37 -20.52 -12.22
C TYR A 175 -0.07 -20.92 -10.81
N ASP A 176 0.89 -21.28 -9.96
CA ASP A 176 0.72 -21.60 -8.53
C ASP A 176 0.90 -20.34 -7.62
N GLY A 177 0.56 -19.16 -8.14
CA GLY A 177 0.93 -17.87 -7.57
C GLY A 177 0.07 -17.43 -6.38
N ASP A 178 0.09 -18.20 -5.29
CA ASP A 178 -0.53 -17.82 -4.01
C ASP A 178 0.00 -16.45 -3.55
N LEU A 179 -0.89 -15.46 -3.49
CA LEU A 179 -0.63 -14.19 -2.82
C LEU A 179 -0.66 -14.45 -1.32
N GLU A 180 0.50 -14.51 -0.68
CA GLU A 180 0.58 -14.64 0.77
C GLU A 180 0.40 -13.26 1.41
N VAL A 181 -0.62 -13.13 2.25
CA VAL A 181 -0.97 -11.87 2.92
C VAL A 181 -0.82 -12.02 4.43
N ASP A 182 -0.07 -11.11 5.03
CA ASP A 182 0.15 -11.02 6.46
C ASP A 182 -0.33 -9.66 6.99
N LEU A 183 -1.19 -9.67 8.01
CA LEU A 183 -1.79 -8.49 8.65
C LEU A 183 -1.14 -8.28 10.02
N GLY A 184 0.09 -7.77 10.02
CA GLY A 184 0.82 -7.44 11.24
C GLY A 184 0.32 -6.15 11.90
N GLU A 185 0.67 -5.95 13.16
CA GLU A 185 0.52 -4.64 13.83
C GLU A 185 1.63 -3.67 13.37
N LEU A 186 1.34 -2.37 13.43
CA LEU A 186 2.26 -1.28 13.02
C LEU A 186 3.26 -0.86 14.10
#